data_AF-S4XZ95-F1
#
_entry.id   AF-S4XZ95-F1
#
_cell.length_a   1.000
_cell.length_b   1.000
_cell.length_c   1.000
_cell.angle_alpha   90.00
_cell.angle_beta   90.00
_cell.angle_gamma   90.00
#
_symmetry.space_group_name_H-M   'P 1'
#
loop_
_entity.id
_entity.type
_entity.pdbx_description
1 polymer ?
#
loop_
_entity_poly.entity_id
_entity_poly.type
_entity_poly.pdbx_seq_one_letter_code
_entity_poly.pdbx_strand_id
1 'polypeptide(L)' 'MDADRKRDARTPAEIFRAEAEAEAEQNRLCEESKHQLANRCPECGSLGSMELVDGLMRCIDCDEVVARARQLPGFGRR' A
#
# COMPACT_ATOMS: atom_id res chain seq x y z
N MET A 1 -5.30 -4.48 -37.93
CA MET A 1 -5.42 -5.93 -38.10
C MET A 1 -5.06 -6.55 -36.77
N ASP A 2 -6.09 -6.72 -35.95
CA ASP A 2 -6.02 -7.07 -34.52
C ASP A 2 -5.84 -8.58 -34.36
N ALA A 3 -4.59 -9.01 -34.35
CA ALA A 3 -4.21 -10.38 -34.03
C ALA A 3 -3.47 -10.37 -32.68
N ASP A 4 -4.17 -10.71 -31.59
CA ASP A 4 -3.71 -11.64 -30.52
C ASP A 4 -4.67 -11.59 -29.31
N ARG A 5 -5.99 -11.64 -29.50
CA ARG A 5 -6.90 -11.89 -28.36
C ARG A 5 -6.93 -13.39 -28.09
N LYS A 6 -5.84 -13.94 -27.53
CA LYS A 6 -5.78 -15.34 -27.08
C LYS A 6 -6.97 -15.61 -26.16
N ARG A 7 -7.90 -16.44 -26.63
CA ARG A 7 -9.02 -16.91 -25.83
C ARG A 7 -8.45 -17.65 -24.64
N ASP A 8 -8.84 -17.25 -23.44
CA ASP A 8 -8.40 -17.86 -22.20
C ASP A 8 -8.61 -19.38 -22.28
N ALA A 9 -7.55 -20.14 -22.04
CA ALA A 9 -7.57 -21.61 -22.14
C ALA A 9 -8.25 -22.26 -20.92
N ARG A 10 -8.54 -21.47 -19.88
CA ARG A 10 -9.21 -21.91 -18.65
C ARG A 10 -10.70 -22.15 -18.90
N THR A 11 -11.25 -23.13 -18.21
CA THR A 11 -12.69 -23.39 -18.17
C THR A 11 -13.42 -22.29 -17.39
N PRO A 12 -14.74 -22.11 -17.60
CA PRO A 12 -15.52 -21.12 -16.84
C PRO A 12 -15.38 -21.28 -15.31
N ALA A 13 -15.36 -22.53 -14.82
CA ALA A 13 -15.18 -22.79 -13.39
C ALA A 13 -13.79 -22.40 -12.87
N GLU A 14 -12.74 -22.54 -13.68
CA GLU A 14 -11.38 -22.10 -13.34
C GLU A 14 -11.25 -20.58 -13.37
N ILE A 15 -11.95 -19.92 -14.29
CA ILE A 15 -12.01 -18.46 -14.36
C ILE A 15 -12.66 -17.91 -13.10
N PHE A 16 -13.84 -18.42 -12.71
CA PHE A 16 -14.52 -17.96 -11.49
C PHE A 16 -13.71 -18.18 -10.22
N ARG A 17 -12.99 -19.31 -10.10
CA ARG A 17 -12.09 -19.55 -8.96
C ARG A 17 -10.94 -18.55 -8.94
N ALA A 18 -10.30 -18.31 -10.08
CA ALA A 18 -9.20 -17.35 -10.19
C ALA A 18 -9.65 -15.91 -9.89
N GLU A 19 -10.85 -15.52 -10.32
CA GLU A 19 -11.42 -14.21 -10.03
C GLU A 19 -11.75 -14.05 -8.54
N ALA A 20 -12.33 -15.08 -7.90
CA ALA A 20 -12.61 -15.07 -6.47
C ALA A 20 -11.33 -14.98 -5.62
N GLU A 21 -10.27 -15.69 -6.02
CA GLU A 21 -8.95 -15.60 -5.38
C GLU A 21 -8.32 -14.21 -5.58
N ALA A 22 -8.43 -13.64 -6.78
CA ALA A 22 -7.93 -12.31 -7.08
C ALA A 22 -8.66 -11.22 -6.30
N GLU A 23 -9.99 -11.33 -6.14
CA GLU A 23 -10.80 -10.41 -5.32
C GLU A 23 -10.40 -10.50 -3.85
N ALA A 24 -10.25 -11.72 -3.31
CA ALA A 24 -9.83 -11.91 -1.93
C ALA A 24 -8.44 -11.31 -1.66
N GLU A 25 -7.51 -11.49 -2.59
CA GLU A 25 -6.15 -10.93 -2.47
C GLU A 25 -6.14 -9.41 -2.62
N GLN A 26 -6.87 -8.86 -3.59
CA GLN A 26 -7.01 -7.42 -3.76
C GLN A 26 -7.59 -6.78 -2.49
N ASN A 27 -8.60 -7.41 -1.88
CA ASN A 27 -9.19 -6.92 -0.64
C ASN A 27 -8.18 -6.89 0.51
N ARG A 28 -7.36 -7.94 0.67
CA ARG A 28 -6.27 -7.97 1.67
C ARG A 28 -5.27 -6.83 1.45
N LEU A 29 -4.81 -6.66 0.21
CA LEU A 29 -3.86 -5.60 -0.16
C LEU A 29 -4.45 -4.20 0.06
N CYS A 30 -5.75 -4.01 -0.20
CA CYS A 30 -6.43 -2.76 0.09
C CYS A 30 -6.50 -2.47 1.59
N GLU A 31 -6.82 -3.45 2.42
CA GLU A 31 -6.81 -3.28 3.87
C GLU A 31 -5.41 -2.97 4.41
N GLU A 32 -4.37 -3.69 3.94
CA GLU A 32 -2.97 -3.42 4.29
C GLU A 32 -2.52 -2.02 3.85
N SER A 33 -2.94 -1.58 2.66
CA SER A 33 -2.61 -0.25 2.13
C SER A 33 -3.23 0.89 2.94
N LYS A 34 -4.46 0.71 3.47
CA LYS A 34 -5.12 1.72 4.33
C LYS A 34 -4.29 2.07 5.56
N HIS A 35 -3.52 1.12 6.11
CA HIS A 35 -2.63 1.40 7.24
C HIS A 35 -1.48 2.35 6.88
N GLN A 36 -1.03 2.33 5.62
CA GLN A 36 0.05 3.21 5.14
C GLN A 36 -0.45 4.61 4.79
N LEU A 37 -1.76 4.77 4.50
CA LEU A 37 -2.40 6.07 4.25
C LEU A 37 -2.56 6.92 5.52
N ALA A 38 -2.41 6.33 6.72
CA ALA A 38 -2.41 7.08 7.97
C ALA A 38 -1.13 7.94 8.16
N ASN A 39 -0.06 7.63 7.41
CA ASN A 39 1.24 8.25 7.57
C ASN A 39 1.31 9.55 6.75
N ARG A 40 0.69 10.62 7.26
CA ARG A 40 0.80 11.96 6.66
C ARG A 40 1.92 12.75 7.32
N CYS A 41 2.77 13.38 6.51
CA CYS A 41 3.75 14.36 7.01
C CYS A 41 3.00 15.58 7.59
N PRO A 42 3.28 16.00 8.84
CA PRO A 42 2.64 17.18 9.45
C PRO A 42 3.06 18.50 8.80
N GLU A 43 4.25 18.56 8.17
CA GLU A 43 4.80 19.80 7.60
C GLU A 43 4.26 20.07 6.18
N CYS A 44 4.39 19.11 5.27
CA CYS A 44 3.99 19.27 3.86
C CYS A 44 2.65 18.60 3.51
N GLY A 45 2.11 17.76 4.40
CA GLY A 45 0.85 17.06 4.15
C GLY A 45 0.94 15.86 3.20
N SER A 46 2.14 15.47 2.75
CA SER A 46 2.33 14.29 1.91
C SER A 46 1.93 12.99 2.61
N LEU A 47 1.32 12.07 1.86
CA LEU A 47 0.82 10.78 2.34
C LEU A 47 1.80 9.65 2.00
N GLY A 48 2.13 8.81 2.98
CA GLY A 48 2.98 7.63 2.78
C GLY A 48 4.47 7.94 2.65
N SER A 49 4.86 9.21 2.61
CA SER A 49 6.23 9.65 2.33
C SER A 49 7.09 9.78 3.58
N MET A 50 6.96 8.90 4.58
CA MET A 50 7.78 8.92 5.79
C MET A 50 8.66 7.67 5.89
N GLU A 51 9.95 7.86 6.16
CA GLU A 51 10.94 6.80 6.32
C GLU A 51 11.70 6.89 7.65
N LEU A 52 12.27 5.77 8.08
CA LEU A 52 13.11 5.70 9.28
C LEU A 52 14.59 5.67 8.85
N VAL A 53 15.30 6.76 9.15
CA VAL A 53 16.74 6.91 8.85
C VAL A 53 17.46 7.24 10.14
N ASP A 54 18.45 6.40 10.52
CA ASP A 54 19.25 6.57 11.74
C ASP A 54 18.42 6.74 13.04
N GLY A 55 17.26 6.08 13.11
CA GLY A 55 16.36 6.17 14.27
C GLY A 55 15.57 7.48 14.34
N LEU A 56 15.56 8.26 13.26
CA LEU A 56 14.75 9.46 13.07
C LEU A 56 13.70 9.20 11.99
N MET A 57 12.48 9.68 12.22
CA MET A 57 11.44 9.64 11.20
C MET A 57 11.57 10.90 10.34
N ARG A 58 11.78 10.72 9.03
CA ARG A 58 11.97 11.79 8.05
C ARG A 58 10.91 11.71 6.96
N CYS A 59 10.49 12.86 6.45
CA CYS A 59 9.66 12.92 5.25
C CYS A 59 10.53 12.92 4.00
N ILE A 60 10.22 12.06 3.03
CA ILE A 60 10.94 11.95 1.75
C ILE A 60 10.65 13.15 0.84
N ASP A 61 9.45 13.75 0.95
CA ASP A 61 9.02 14.79 0.01
C ASP A 61 9.51 16.20 0.38
N CYS A 62 9.60 16.51 1.68
CA CYS A 62 10.05 17.82 2.16
C CYS A 62 11.33 17.75 3.00
N ASP A 63 11.96 16.57 3.09
CA ASP A 63 13.20 16.28 3.84
C ASP A 63 13.17 16.55 5.35
N GLU A 64 12.03 17.00 5.89
CA GLU A 64 11.86 17.39 7.28
C GLU A 64 11.88 16.20 8.25
N VAL A 65 12.49 16.43 9.42
CA VAL A 65 12.54 15.45 10.51
C VAL A 65 11.30 15.63 11.39
N VAL A 66 10.36 14.70 11.29
CA VAL A 66 9.04 14.82 11.92
C VAL A 66 8.98 14.27 13.34
N ALA A 67 9.89 13.36 13.72
CA ALA A 67 10.02 12.86 15.09
C ALA A 67 11.35 12.12 15.36
N ARG A 68 11.83 12.14 16.62
CA ARG A 68 12.71 11.08 17.16
C ARG A 68 11.86 9.82 17.33
N ALA A 69 12.38 8.62 17.06
CA ALA A 69 11.64 7.35 17.08
C ALA A 69 11.08 6.88 18.44
N ARG A 70 10.46 7.76 19.23
CA ARG A 70 9.39 7.38 20.15
C ARG A 70 8.10 7.44 19.35
N GLN A 71 7.60 6.26 18.99
CA GLN A 71 6.29 6.00 18.35
C GLN A 71 5.34 7.20 18.45
N LEU A 72 5.17 7.92 17.33
CA LEU A 72 4.05 8.83 17.21
C LEU A 72 2.76 8.02 17.46
N PRO A 73 1.80 8.53 18.25
CA PRO A 73 0.52 7.85 18.41
C PRO A 73 -0.12 7.70 17.02
N GLY A 74 -0.17 6.46 16.52
CA GLY A 74 -0.55 6.13 15.13
C GLY A 74 0.41 5.14 14.45
N PHE A 75 1.68 5.09 14.86
CA PHE A 75 2.64 4.09 14.39
C PHE A 75 2.75 2.93 15.40
N GLY A 76 2.03 1.84 15.13
CA GLY A 76 2.25 0.55 15.78
C GLY A 76 1.37 0.22 17.00
N ARG A 77 0.04 0.33 16.88
CA ARG A 77 -0.85 -0.41 17.80
C ARG A 77 -2.01 -1.10 17.08
N ARG A 78 -2.01 -2.43 17.26
CA ARG A 78 -2.97 -3.48 16.91
C ARG A 78 -3.15 -3.77 15.44
#